data_AF-A0A9N9Y4D6-F1
#
_entry.id   AF-A0A9N9Y4D6-F1
#
_cell.length_a   1.000
_cell.length_b   1.000
_cell.length_c   1.000
_cell.angle_alpha   90.00
_cell.angle_beta   90.00
_cell.angle_gamma   90.00
#
_symmetry.space_group_name_H-M   'P 1'
#
loop_
_entity.id
_entity.type
_entity.pdbx_description
1 polymer ?
#
loop_
_entity_poly.entity_id
_entity_poly.type
_entity_poly.pdbx_seq_one_letter_code
_entity_poly.pdbx_strand_id
1 'polypeptide(L)'
;MRVTHSLASRGFLGRSFDELARLSSIAFKLEAVKGPAGPRPLYSFHDKESVQNCIPMSDDLIGGSSITKFDFITAHDSQSSSSQSTLDKIPPPSSYARFHGQISTALPDDKPVIKRSGYAAFRTPDQPPTLLGRSVWDIDPYSFLAMRIRSDGRSYFINVQTEGVEPTDLHQHRLFAKSPGRWETVYVNWNDFVRTSYGFVVEPQTELLRQKVKSIGIGLTDRVEGPFELCIERIWATNDVEGQAAPKREESASEPAEQSAAGNLKNRKGERIKW
;
A
#
# COMPACT_ATOMS: atom_id res chain seq x y z
N MET A 1 -21.39 12.05 24.71
CA MET A 1 -21.04 12.37 23.30
C MET A 1 -19.94 13.43 23.32
N ARG A 2 -18.70 13.07 23.02
CA ARG A 2 -17.64 14.06 22.78
C ARG A 2 -17.65 14.36 21.28
N VAL A 3 -18.03 15.58 20.93
CA VAL A 3 -17.94 16.10 19.57
C VAL A 3 -16.45 16.34 19.29
N THR A 4 -15.86 15.48 18.47
CA THR A 4 -14.50 15.65 17.96
C THR A 4 -14.48 16.85 17.01
N HIS A 5 -13.87 17.95 17.45
CA HIS A 5 -13.57 19.07 16.59
C HIS A 5 -12.46 18.65 15.60
N SER A 6 -12.84 18.35 14.36
CA SER A 6 -11.94 18.22 13.22
C SER A 6 -11.53 19.62 12.76
N LEU A 7 -10.34 20.08 13.13
CA LEU A 7 -9.75 21.31 12.58
C LEU A 7 -8.33 21.03 12.06
N ALA A 8 -8.26 20.30 10.93
CA ALA A 8 -7.45 20.68 9.75
C ALA A 8 -7.78 19.84 8.49
N SER A 9 -8.89 19.09 8.45
CA SER A 9 -9.39 18.53 7.19
C SER A 9 -10.18 19.58 6.41
N ARG A 10 -9.87 19.78 5.13
CA ARG A 10 -10.69 20.63 4.24
C ARG A 10 -12.14 20.12 4.31
N GLY A 11 -13.08 21.03 4.54
CA GLY A 11 -14.50 20.70 4.61
C GLY A 11 -15.02 20.08 3.31
N PHE A 12 -16.25 19.56 3.35
CA PHE A 12 -16.89 18.87 2.22
C PHE A 12 -16.78 19.62 0.87
N LEU A 13 -17.00 20.94 0.87
CA LEU A 13 -16.88 21.78 -0.32
C LEU A 13 -15.43 21.90 -0.81
N GLY A 14 -14.47 22.06 0.09
CA GLY A 14 -13.05 22.15 -0.26
C GLY A 14 -12.56 20.88 -0.94
N ARG A 15 -12.92 19.71 -0.39
CA ARG A 15 -12.57 18.41 -1.01
C ARG A 15 -13.21 18.23 -2.39
N SER A 16 -14.42 18.74 -2.57
CA SER A 16 -15.11 18.66 -3.86
C SER A 16 -14.45 19.54 -4.92
N PHE A 17 -14.00 20.74 -4.53
CA PHE A 17 -13.23 21.61 -5.40
C PHE A 17 -11.88 20.98 -5.78
N ASP A 18 -11.19 20.36 -4.83
CA ASP A 18 -9.93 19.67 -5.07
C ASP A 18 -10.09 18.52 -6.07
N GLU A 19 -11.16 17.75 -5.94
CA GLU A 19 -11.45 16.66 -6.88
C GLU A 19 -11.80 17.19 -8.27
N LEU A 20 -12.57 18.26 -8.37
CA LEU A 20 -12.85 18.91 -9.65
C LEU A 20 -11.57 19.44 -10.30
N ALA A 21 -10.73 20.14 -9.53
CA ALA A 21 -9.45 20.65 -10.01
C ALA A 21 -8.52 19.52 -10.50
N ARG A 22 -8.51 18.38 -9.79
CA ARG A 22 -7.78 17.17 -10.20
C ARG A 22 -8.27 16.65 -11.54
N LEU A 23 -9.59 16.47 -11.69
CA LEU A 23 -10.19 15.99 -12.94
C LEU A 23 -9.94 16.96 -14.10
N SER A 24 -10.04 18.27 -13.86
CA SER A 24 -9.69 19.29 -14.86
C SER A 24 -8.22 19.18 -15.28
N SER A 25 -7.28 19.03 -14.34
CA SER A 25 -5.85 18.85 -14.66
C SER A 25 -5.60 17.62 -15.52
N ILE A 26 -6.27 16.49 -15.23
CA ILE A 26 -6.16 15.25 -16.03
C ILE A 26 -6.62 15.50 -17.46
N ALA A 27 -7.75 16.18 -17.63
CA ALA A 27 -8.29 16.53 -18.95
C ALA A 27 -7.36 17.48 -19.71
N PHE A 28 -6.88 18.55 -19.08
CA PHE A 28 -5.97 19.52 -19.71
C PHE A 28 -4.63 18.91 -20.14
N LYS A 29 -4.09 17.96 -19.35
CA LYS A 29 -2.85 17.25 -19.68
C LYS A 29 -3.05 16.10 -20.67
N LEU A 30 -4.30 15.80 -21.04
CA LEU A 30 -4.68 14.66 -21.88
C LEU A 30 -4.16 13.32 -21.31
N GLU A 31 -4.11 13.18 -19.98
CA GLU A 31 -3.57 11.99 -19.31
C GLU A 31 -4.38 10.73 -19.62
N ALA A 32 -5.65 10.86 -19.97
CA ALA A 32 -6.48 9.74 -20.46
C ALA A 32 -5.96 9.14 -21.79
N VAL A 33 -5.25 9.92 -22.60
CA VAL A 33 -4.69 9.49 -23.90
C VAL A 33 -3.20 9.22 -23.80
N LYS A 34 -2.46 10.10 -23.11
CA LYS A 34 -0.99 10.04 -23.01
C LYS A 34 -0.50 9.11 -21.90
N GLY A 35 -1.37 8.77 -20.95
CA GLY A 35 -1.00 8.13 -19.69
C GLY A 35 -0.65 9.16 -18.60
N PRO A 36 -0.53 8.71 -17.34
CA PRO A 36 -0.26 9.59 -16.20
C PRO A 36 1.13 10.23 -16.31
N ALA A 37 1.21 11.53 -16.02
CA ALA A 37 2.45 12.31 -16.15
C ALA A 37 3.44 12.13 -14.99
N GLY A 38 3.05 11.45 -13.91
CA GLY A 38 3.88 11.24 -12.73
C GLY A 38 3.18 10.38 -11.68
N PRO A 39 3.82 10.15 -10.52
CA PRO A 39 3.25 9.28 -9.48
C PRO A 39 1.97 9.87 -8.89
N ARG A 40 1.03 9.00 -8.49
CA ARG A 40 -0.19 9.37 -7.78
C ARG A 40 -0.02 9.15 -6.27
N PRO A 41 0.04 10.21 -5.45
CA PRO A 41 0.02 10.05 -3.99
C PRO A 41 -1.25 9.33 -3.55
N LEU A 42 -1.10 8.30 -2.72
CA LEU A 42 -2.23 7.57 -2.12
C LEU A 42 -2.39 7.99 -0.67
N TYR A 43 -1.32 7.93 0.12
CA TYR A 43 -1.32 8.35 1.52
C TYR A 43 0.06 8.85 1.96
N SER A 44 0.12 9.95 2.70
CA SER A 44 1.36 10.47 3.31
C SER A 44 1.23 10.45 4.82
N PHE A 45 2.34 10.16 5.50
CA PHE A 45 2.46 10.18 6.96
C PHE A 45 3.30 11.37 7.43
N HIS A 46 3.23 12.49 6.70
CA HIS A 46 4.01 13.69 6.99
C HIS A 46 3.41 14.55 8.08
N ASP A 47 2.11 14.41 8.33
CA ASP A 47 1.35 15.18 9.31
C ASP A 47 0.77 14.29 10.40
N LYS A 48 0.74 14.78 11.64
CA LYS A 48 0.22 14.05 12.80
C LYS A 48 -1.21 13.54 12.62
N GLU A 49 -2.06 14.33 11.97
CA GLU A 49 -3.46 13.96 11.74
C GLU A 49 -3.61 12.74 10.83
N SER A 50 -2.77 12.62 9.80
CA SER A 50 -2.78 11.45 8.90
C SER A 50 -2.53 10.15 9.67
N VAL A 51 -1.58 10.17 10.61
CA VAL A 51 -1.27 9.03 11.47
C VAL A 51 -2.42 8.74 12.42
N GLN A 52 -2.98 9.77 13.07
CA GLN A 52 -4.08 9.62 14.03
C GLN A 52 -5.39 9.12 13.40
N ASN A 53 -5.62 9.41 12.12
CA ASN A 53 -6.80 8.96 11.40
C ASN A 53 -6.69 7.50 10.93
N CYS A 54 -5.51 6.88 11.02
CA CYS A 54 -5.36 5.47 10.73
C CYS A 54 -6.02 4.61 11.83
N ILE A 55 -6.46 3.42 11.44
CA ILE A 55 -7.21 2.52 12.31
C ILE A 55 -6.28 1.37 12.70
N PRO A 56 -5.61 1.43 13.87
CA PRO A 56 -4.83 0.32 14.39
C PRO A 56 -5.75 -0.82 14.83
N MET A 57 -5.28 -2.04 14.67
CA MET A 57 -5.98 -3.28 14.98
C MET A 57 -5.00 -4.27 15.62
N SER A 58 -5.48 -5.09 16.53
CA SER A 58 -4.75 -6.24 17.07
C SER A 58 -5.73 -7.38 17.32
N ASP A 59 -5.19 -8.52 17.73
CA ASP A 59 -5.96 -9.67 18.18
C ASP A 59 -6.79 -9.43 19.45
N ASP A 60 -6.70 -8.27 20.11
CA ASP A 60 -7.58 -7.87 21.22
C ASP A 60 -9.07 -7.92 20.81
N LEU A 61 -9.37 -7.66 19.54
CA LEU A 61 -10.74 -7.80 18.99
C LEU A 61 -11.32 -9.22 19.15
N ILE A 62 -10.44 -10.23 19.20
CA ILE A 62 -10.82 -11.63 19.44
C ILE A 62 -10.48 -12.08 20.86
N GLY A 63 -9.91 -11.21 21.71
CA GLY A 63 -9.50 -11.50 23.10
C GLY A 63 -8.02 -11.86 23.25
N GLY A 64 -7.21 -11.65 22.21
CA GLY A 64 -5.76 -11.81 22.27
C GLY A 64 -5.07 -10.73 23.09
N SER A 65 -3.76 -10.87 23.27
CA SER A 65 -2.94 -9.98 24.11
C SER A 65 -1.86 -9.23 23.33
N SER A 66 -1.93 -9.21 21.98
CA SER A 66 -1.02 -8.42 21.17
C SER A 66 -1.31 -6.94 21.30
N ILE A 67 -0.24 -6.17 21.45
CA ILE A 67 -0.28 -4.71 21.59
C ILE A 67 0.12 -4.09 20.27
N THR A 68 -0.71 -3.18 19.77
CA THR A 68 -0.45 -2.40 18.55
C THR A 68 -0.43 -0.91 18.88
N LYS A 69 0.59 -0.19 18.40
CA LYS A 69 0.72 1.27 18.49
C LYS A 69 1.05 1.85 17.12
N PHE A 70 0.57 3.07 16.88
CA PHE A 70 0.77 3.78 15.63
C PHE A 70 1.03 5.26 15.93
N ASP A 71 2.31 5.63 15.99
CA ASP A 71 2.76 6.92 16.48
C ASP A 71 3.33 7.79 15.35
N PHE A 72 3.09 9.09 15.41
CA PHE A 72 3.72 10.06 14.50
C PHE A 72 5.09 10.45 15.06
N ILE A 73 6.13 10.33 14.23
CA ILE A 73 7.52 10.62 14.61
C ILE A 73 8.05 11.72 13.72
N THR A 74 8.78 12.67 14.32
CA THR A 74 9.53 13.70 13.60
C THR A 74 11.03 13.47 13.73
N ALA A 75 11.83 14.04 12.82
CA ALA A 75 13.28 13.94 12.86
C ALA A 75 13.90 14.42 14.19
N HIS A 76 13.21 15.30 14.93
CA HIS A 76 13.65 15.76 16.24
C HIS A 76 13.48 14.71 17.34
N ASP A 77 12.49 13.83 17.21
CA ASP A 77 12.24 12.70 18.13
C ASP A 77 13.24 11.56 17.89
N SER A 78 13.64 11.34 16.62
CA SER A 78 14.53 10.27 16.17
C SER A 78 15.99 10.42 16.63
N GLN A 79 16.41 11.62 17.06
CA GLN A 79 17.77 11.90 17.56
C GLN A 79 18.06 11.24 18.92
N SER A 80 17.02 10.82 19.65
CA SER A 80 17.15 10.18 20.96
C SER A 80 17.55 8.69 20.89
N SER A 81 17.49 8.05 19.72
CA SER A 81 17.53 6.58 19.62
C SER A 81 18.25 6.00 18.40
N SER A 82 18.89 6.81 17.53
CA SER A 82 19.63 6.29 16.38
C SER A 82 21.07 6.77 16.31
N SER A 83 22.01 5.83 16.47
CA SER A 83 23.38 5.94 15.99
C SER A 83 23.31 6.05 14.46
N GLN A 84 23.39 7.25 13.90
CA GLN A 84 23.40 7.44 12.45
C GLN A 84 24.56 6.64 11.85
N SER A 85 24.24 5.58 11.12
CA SER A 85 25.24 4.87 10.31
C SER A 85 25.53 5.75 9.10
N THR A 86 26.78 6.17 8.92
CA THR A 86 27.23 6.99 7.80
C THR A 86 27.19 6.26 6.45
N LEU A 87 26.56 5.08 6.39
CA LEU A 87 26.54 4.17 5.24
C LEU A 87 25.21 4.15 4.49
N ASP A 88 24.17 4.83 5.00
CA ASP A 88 22.84 4.78 4.42
C ASP A 88 22.70 5.72 3.21
N LYS A 89 22.46 5.14 2.03
CA LYS A 89 22.31 5.89 0.76
C LYS A 89 21.08 6.79 0.72
N ILE A 90 20.07 6.52 1.55
CA ILE A 90 18.81 7.25 1.60
C ILE A 90 18.69 7.89 3.00
N PRO A 91 18.64 9.23 3.11
CA PRO A 91 18.49 9.88 4.40
C PRO A 91 17.14 9.54 5.04
N PRO A 92 17.01 9.57 6.38
CA PRO A 92 15.71 9.45 7.03
C PRO A 92 14.80 10.63 6.65
N PRO A 93 13.48 10.41 6.55
CA PRO A 93 12.52 11.48 6.29
C PRO A 93 12.35 12.40 7.50
N SER A 94 11.87 13.62 7.27
CA SER A 94 11.61 14.61 8.33
C SER A 94 10.49 14.20 9.27
N SER A 95 9.53 13.43 8.79
CA SER A 95 8.41 12.88 9.55
C SER A 95 7.91 11.58 8.94
N TYR A 96 7.38 10.70 9.78
CA TYR A 96 6.87 9.39 9.36
C TYR A 96 5.95 8.78 10.43
N ALA A 97 5.22 7.73 10.08
CA ALA A 97 4.49 6.90 11.02
C ALA A 97 5.33 5.72 11.50
N ARG A 98 5.26 5.41 12.80
CA ARG A 98 5.87 4.24 13.43
C ARG A 98 4.78 3.27 13.86
N PHE A 99 4.67 2.15 13.15
CA PHE A 99 3.84 1.01 13.51
C PHE A 99 4.66 0.04 14.34
N HIS A 100 4.35 -0.08 15.63
CA HIS A 100 5.14 -0.91 16.55
C HIS A 100 4.30 -1.50 17.67
N GLY A 101 4.86 -2.47 18.37
CA GLY A 101 4.17 -3.13 19.46
C GLY A 101 4.79 -4.46 19.83
N GLN A 102 3.98 -5.34 20.39
CA GLN A 102 4.40 -6.67 20.83
C GLN A 102 3.35 -7.71 20.43
N ILE A 103 3.78 -8.74 19.70
CA ILE A 103 2.95 -9.88 19.35
C ILE A 103 2.98 -10.90 20.49
N SER A 104 1.79 -11.39 20.85
CA SER A 104 1.56 -12.49 21.77
C SER A 104 0.71 -13.55 21.08
N THR A 105 1.11 -14.82 21.14
CA THR A 105 0.34 -15.91 20.54
C THR A 105 -0.58 -16.62 21.54
N ALA A 106 -0.61 -16.14 22.79
CA ALA A 106 -1.48 -16.65 23.83
C ALA A 106 -2.95 -16.62 23.36
N LEU A 107 -3.63 -17.76 23.54
CA LEU A 107 -5.04 -17.89 23.22
C LEU A 107 -5.89 -17.38 24.38
N PRO A 108 -7.07 -16.79 24.12
CA PRO A 108 -7.95 -16.34 25.18
C PRO A 108 -8.57 -17.53 25.91
N ASP A 109 -8.42 -17.59 27.23
CA ASP A 109 -8.97 -18.69 28.05
C ASP A 109 -10.50 -18.77 27.95
N ASP A 110 -11.17 -17.63 27.78
CA ASP A 110 -12.63 -17.51 27.74
C ASP A 110 -13.26 -17.94 26.40
N LYS A 111 -12.45 -18.19 25.35
CA LYS A 111 -12.96 -18.42 23.98
C LYS A 111 -12.25 -19.59 23.28
N PRO A 112 -12.62 -20.85 23.60
CA PRO A 112 -11.94 -22.04 23.08
C PRO A 112 -12.13 -22.28 21.56
N VAL A 113 -13.08 -21.58 20.92
CA VAL A 113 -13.29 -21.62 19.46
C VAL A 113 -12.09 -20.98 18.73
N ILE A 114 -11.37 -20.07 19.37
CA ILE A 114 -10.24 -19.36 18.77
C ILE A 114 -9.01 -20.26 18.79
N LYS A 115 -8.67 -20.80 17.62
CA LYS A 115 -7.50 -21.67 17.45
C LYS A 115 -6.21 -20.91 17.15
N ARG A 116 -6.29 -19.62 16.83
CA ARG A 116 -5.17 -18.80 16.36
C ARG A 116 -5.32 -17.36 16.85
N SER A 117 -4.23 -16.82 17.40
CA SER A 117 -4.06 -15.44 17.86
C SER A 117 -2.67 -14.94 17.42
N GLY A 118 -2.30 -13.70 17.76
CA GLY A 118 -1.00 -13.12 17.44
C GLY A 118 -1.00 -12.37 16.13
N TYR A 119 -1.79 -11.29 16.05
CA TYR A 119 -1.70 -10.35 14.93
C TYR A 119 -1.74 -8.89 15.37
N ALA A 120 -1.09 -8.06 14.56
CA ALA A 120 -1.18 -6.61 14.61
C ALA A 120 -1.43 -6.09 13.20
N ALA A 121 -2.26 -5.08 13.04
CA ALA A 121 -2.49 -4.46 11.75
C ALA A 121 -2.83 -2.98 11.90
N PHE A 122 -2.79 -2.26 10.79
CA PHE A 122 -3.47 -0.98 10.67
C PHE A 122 -3.98 -0.80 9.25
N ARG A 123 -4.92 0.12 9.06
CA ARG A 123 -5.32 0.59 7.73
C ARG A 123 -5.52 2.09 7.69
N THR A 124 -5.36 2.69 6.52
CA THR A 124 -5.74 4.07 6.25
C THR A 124 -7.26 4.23 6.41
N PRO A 125 -7.74 5.43 6.78
CA PRO A 125 -9.17 5.72 6.74
C PRO A 125 -9.71 5.61 5.31
N ASP A 126 -11.00 5.30 5.19
CA ASP A 126 -11.71 5.43 3.92
C ASP A 126 -11.69 6.89 3.48
N GLN A 127 -11.55 7.15 2.18
CA GLN A 127 -11.59 8.52 1.72
C GLN A 127 -12.96 9.15 1.95
N PRO A 128 -13.02 10.37 2.49
CA PRO A 128 -14.29 11.00 2.79
C PRO A 128 -14.99 11.44 1.49
N PRO A 129 -16.34 11.44 1.46
CA PRO A 129 -17.09 11.73 0.24
C PRO A 129 -16.95 13.20 -0.21
N THR A 130 -17.19 13.40 -1.51
CA THR A 130 -17.25 14.71 -2.20
C THR A 130 -18.64 14.91 -2.84
N LEU A 131 -18.89 16.07 -3.43
CA LEU A 131 -20.10 16.32 -4.25
C LEU A 131 -20.22 15.37 -5.45
N LEU A 132 -19.12 14.74 -5.86
CA LEU A 132 -19.07 13.77 -6.95
C LEU A 132 -19.31 12.32 -6.47
N GLY A 133 -19.60 12.12 -5.19
CA GLY A 133 -19.94 10.84 -4.59
C GLY A 133 -18.91 10.32 -3.60
N ARG A 134 -18.82 8.98 -3.50
CA ARG A 134 -17.79 8.32 -2.68
C ARG A 134 -16.42 8.56 -3.30
N SER A 135 -15.46 8.91 -2.46
CA SER A 135 -14.08 9.09 -2.89
C SER A 135 -13.36 7.75 -2.81
N VAL A 136 -12.70 7.37 -3.91
CA VAL A 136 -11.86 6.17 -4.03
C VAL A 136 -10.63 6.52 -4.85
N TRP A 137 -9.55 5.76 -4.67
CA TRP A 137 -8.40 5.89 -5.58
C TRP A 137 -8.64 5.08 -6.85
N ASP A 138 -8.42 5.75 -7.98
CA ASP A 138 -8.26 5.11 -9.27
C ASP A 138 -6.76 4.93 -9.58
N ILE A 139 -6.28 3.71 -9.40
CA ILE A 139 -4.89 3.33 -9.66
C ILE A 139 -4.75 2.57 -10.98
N ASP A 140 -5.81 2.46 -11.79
CA ASP A 140 -5.79 1.72 -13.05
C ASP A 140 -4.66 2.16 -14.00
N PRO A 141 -4.32 3.46 -14.12
CA PRO A 141 -3.22 3.91 -14.97
C PRO A 141 -1.81 3.57 -14.47
N TYR A 142 -1.68 2.96 -13.28
CA TYR A 142 -0.42 2.69 -12.61
C TYR A 142 -0.15 1.20 -12.49
N SER A 143 1.11 0.80 -12.67
CA SER A 143 1.53 -0.60 -12.64
C SER A 143 1.98 -1.05 -11.25
N PHE A 144 2.50 -0.12 -10.44
CA PHE A 144 3.09 -0.44 -9.14
C PHE A 144 2.48 0.38 -7.99
N LEU A 145 2.34 -0.29 -6.86
CA LEU A 145 2.29 0.32 -5.53
C LEU A 145 3.72 0.56 -5.07
N ALA A 146 4.02 1.76 -4.61
CA ALA A 146 5.29 2.11 -4.00
C ALA A 146 5.12 2.60 -2.57
N MET A 147 6.02 2.19 -1.69
CA MET A 147 6.04 2.59 -0.28
C MET A 147 7.47 2.87 0.16
N ARG A 148 7.69 3.99 0.85
CA ARG A 148 8.98 4.28 1.51
C ARG A 148 8.90 3.86 2.97
N ILE A 149 9.72 2.89 3.34
CA ILE A 149 9.62 2.17 4.62
C ILE A 149 10.99 1.95 5.26
N ARG A 150 10.98 1.64 6.56
CA ARG A 150 12.09 1.04 7.30
C ARG A 150 11.52 -0.09 8.15
N SER A 151 11.90 -1.32 7.84
CA SER A 151 11.36 -2.54 8.47
C SER A 151 12.36 -3.16 9.45
N ASP A 152 11.87 -3.78 10.52
CA ASP A 152 12.66 -4.62 11.42
C ASP A 152 13.03 -6.00 10.84
N GLY A 153 12.52 -6.33 9.65
CA GLY A 153 12.74 -7.60 8.97
C GLY A 153 11.66 -8.66 9.21
N ARG A 154 10.59 -8.34 9.95
CA ARG A 154 9.43 -9.23 10.09
C ARG A 154 8.63 -9.37 8.80
N SER A 155 7.79 -10.41 8.77
CA SER A 155 6.98 -10.75 7.60
C SER A 155 5.64 -10.03 7.60
N TYR A 156 5.66 -8.77 7.18
CA TYR A 156 4.45 -7.96 7.00
C TYR A 156 3.72 -8.29 5.70
N PHE A 157 2.44 -8.00 5.65
CA PHE A 157 1.58 -8.05 4.47
C PHE A 157 0.99 -6.67 4.19
N ILE A 158 0.99 -6.28 2.92
CA ILE A 158 0.25 -5.15 2.40
C ILE A 158 -1.17 -5.61 2.09
N ASN A 159 -2.14 -4.87 2.59
CA ASN A 159 -3.56 -5.17 2.50
C ASN A 159 -4.24 -4.06 1.72
N VAL A 160 -4.95 -4.39 0.63
CA VAL A 160 -5.67 -3.43 -0.21
C VAL A 160 -7.14 -3.81 -0.22
N GLN A 161 -7.99 -2.87 0.21
CA GLN A 161 -9.44 -3.03 0.21
C GLN A 161 -10.06 -2.22 -0.93
N THR A 162 -10.97 -2.84 -1.69
CA THR A 162 -11.70 -2.22 -2.80
C THR A 162 -13.20 -2.17 -2.53
N GLU A 163 -13.96 -1.36 -3.29
CA GLU A 163 -15.43 -1.45 -3.33
C GLU A 163 -15.89 -2.70 -4.13
N GLY A 164 -15.48 -3.88 -3.67
CA GLY A 164 -15.90 -5.16 -4.23
C GLY A 164 -17.33 -5.53 -3.83
N VAL A 165 -17.84 -6.64 -4.38
CA VAL A 165 -19.15 -7.20 -4.02
C VAL A 165 -19.16 -7.62 -2.55
N GLU A 166 -18.08 -8.27 -2.12
CA GLU A 166 -17.91 -8.74 -0.75
C GLU A 166 -17.04 -7.74 0.03
N PRO A 167 -17.58 -7.03 1.05
CA PRO A 167 -16.83 -6.03 1.80
C PRO A 167 -15.65 -6.61 2.59
N THR A 168 -15.69 -7.92 2.84
CA THR A 168 -14.66 -8.67 3.58
C THR A 168 -13.49 -9.10 2.69
N ASP A 169 -13.60 -8.95 1.37
CA ASP A 169 -12.51 -9.25 0.45
C ASP A 169 -11.35 -8.28 0.64
N LEU A 170 -10.17 -8.87 0.78
CA LEU A 170 -8.91 -8.17 0.96
C LEU A 170 -7.88 -8.73 -0.01
N HIS A 171 -7.24 -7.84 -0.75
CA HIS A 171 -6.13 -8.20 -1.63
C HIS A 171 -4.83 -8.06 -0.85
N GLN A 172 -4.07 -9.14 -0.74
CA GLN A 172 -2.89 -9.22 0.10
C GLN A 172 -1.63 -9.49 -0.72
N HIS A 173 -0.54 -8.84 -0.35
CA HIS A 173 0.79 -9.15 -0.89
C HIS A 173 1.82 -9.09 0.24
N ARG A 174 2.82 -9.97 0.24
CA ARG A 174 3.88 -9.94 1.26
C ARG A 174 4.78 -8.73 1.07
N LEU A 175 5.07 -8.00 2.13
CA LEU A 175 6.02 -6.89 2.10
C LEU A 175 7.45 -7.44 2.13
N PHE A 176 8.19 -7.28 1.04
CA PHE A 176 9.59 -7.70 0.96
C PHE A 176 10.52 -6.51 1.16
N ALA A 177 11.00 -6.35 2.40
CA ALA A 177 12.09 -5.42 2.72
C ALA A 177 13.44 -6.07 2.38
N LYS A 178 14.27 -5.42 1.55
CA LYS A 178 15.59 -5.92 1.16
C LYS A 178 16.67 -5.48 2.15
N SER A 179 16.44 -4.35 2.84
CA SER A 179 17.41 -3.74 3.75
C SER A 179 16.80 -3.48 5.13
N PRO A 180 16.56 -4.53 5.94
CA PRO A 180 16.07 -4.35 7.31
C PRO A 180 16.91 -3.34 8.10
N GLY A 181 16.25 -2.49 8.88
CA GLY A 181 16.85 -1.41 9.66
C GLY A 181 17.16 -0.13 8.87
N ARG A 182 17.08 -0.14 7.54
CA ARG A 182 17.35 1.03 6.68
C ARG A 182 16.10 1.51 5.96
N TRP A 183 16.09 2.79 5.61
CA TRP A 183 15.05 3.33 4.74
C TRP A 183 15.25 2.86 3.30
N GLU A 184 14.19 2.33 2.71
CA GLU A 184 14.16 1.93 1.31
C GLU A 184 12.77 2.16 0.70
N THR A 185 12.72 2.21 -0.63
CA THR A 185 11.47 2.22 -1.38
C THR A 185 11.20 0.82 -1.91
N VAL A 186 10.07 0.24 -1.53
CA VAL A 186 9.57 -1.02 -2.09
C VAL A 186 8.58 -0.73 -3.21
N TYR A 187 8.58 -1.59 -4.23
CA TYR A 187 7.65 -1.54 -5.35
C TYR A 187 6.97 -2.91 -5.47
N VAL A 188 5.65 -2.92 -5.56
CA VAL A 188 4.83 -4.14 -5.67
C VAL A 188 3.91 -3.98 -6.87
N ASN A 189 3.89 -4.96 -7.78
CA ASN A 189 2.97 -4.93 -8.91
C ASN A 189 1.55 -5.16 -8.39
N TRP A 190 0.58 -4.37 -8.85
CA TRP A 190 -0.81 -4.54 -8.47
C TRP A 190 -1.38 -5.92 -8.84
N ASN A 191 -0.82 -6.57 -9.87
CA ASN A 191 -1.22 -7.92 -10.29
C ASN A 191 -0.72 -9.04 -9.36
N ASP A 192 0.26 -8.76 -8.49
CA ASP A 192 0.82 -9.78 -7.59
C ASP A 192 -0.03 -9.95 -6.32
N PHE A 193 -1.02 -9.08 -6.10
CA PHE A 193 -1.91 -9.17 -4.96
C PHE A 193 -2.89 -10.35 -5.10
N VAL A 194 -2.98 -11.15 -4.03
CA VAL A 194 -3.86 -12.32 -3.96
C VAL A 194 -5.12 -11.96 -3.18
N ARG A 195 -6.29 -12.30 -3.72
CA ARG A 195 -7.57 -12.08 -3.05
C ARG A 195 -7.77 -13.09 -1.94
N THR A 196 -8.12 -12.57 -0.76
CA THR A 196 -8.41 -13.33 0.44
C THR A 196 -9.70 -12.84 1.09
N SER A 197 -10.41 -13.73 1.78
CA SER A 197 -11.55 -13.38 2.63
C SER A 197 -11.39 -14.14 3.95
N TYR A 198 -11.56 -13.44 5.07
CA TYR A 198 -11.29 -13.97 6.42
C TYR A 198 -9.90 -14.63 6.57
N GLY A 199 -8.91 -14.18 5.79
CA GLY A 199 -7.55 -14.75 5.79
C GLY A 199 -7.40 -16.07 5.03
N PHE A 200 -8.43 -16.51 4.30
CA PHE A 200 -8.36 -17.65 3.39
C PHE A 200 -8.31 -17.17 1.93
N VAL A 201 -7.52 -17.84 1.11
CA VAL A 201 -7.48 -17.57 -0.34
C VAL A 201 -8.82 -17.99 -0.94
N VAL A 202 -9.44 -17.07 -1.68
CA VAL A 202 -10.79 -17.30 -2.26
C VAL A 202 -10.67 -17.52 -3.76
N GLU A 203 -11.19 -18.65 -4.24
CA GLU A 203 -11.37 -18.90 -5.67
C GLU A 203 -12.82 -18.52 -6.07
N PRO A 204 -13.05 -17.95 -7.28
CA PRO A 204 -12.07 -17.61 -8.31
C PRO A 204 -11.22 -16.39 -7.91
N GLN A 205 -9.94 -16.38 -8.23
CA GLN A 205 -9.12 -15.18 -8.07
C GLN A 205 -9.58 -14.13 -9.09
N THR A 206 -10.30 -13.12 -8.62
CA THR A 206 -10.61 -11.93 -9.43
C THR A 206 -9.47 -10.94 -9.28
N GLU A 207 -9.15 -10.24 -10.35
CA GLU A 207 -8.17 -9.16 -10.30
C GLU A 207 -8.62 -8.05 -9.34
N LEU A 208 -7.64 -7.35 -8.77
CA LEU A 208 -7.85 -6.18 -7.93
C LEU A 208 -8.65 -5.12 -8.70
N LEU A 209 -9.77 -4.63 -8.14
CA LEU A 209 -10.55 -3.55 -8.75
C LEU A 209 -9.84 -2.20 -8.61
N ARG A 210 -8.89 -1.95 -9.52
CA ARG A 210 -7.95 -0.81 -9.52
C ARG A 210 -8.62 0.56 -9.51
N GLN A 211 -9.82 0.69 -10.08
CA GLN A 211 -10.54 1.95 -10.15
C GLN A 211 -11.22 2.36 -8.83
N LYS A 212 -11.37 1.42 -7.88
CA LYS A 212 -12.15 1.62 -6.65
C LYS A 212 -11.42 1.18 -5.40
N VAL A 213 -10.16 1.57 -5.26
CA VAL A 213 -9.39 1.29 -4.04
C VAL A 213 -9.85 2.21 -2.91
N LYS A 214 -10.23 1.63 -1.77
CA LYS A 214 -10.77 2.34 -0.61
C LYS A 214 -9.74 2.62 0.46
N SER A 215 -8.95 1.61 0.82
CA SER A 215 -7.98 1.68 1.91
C SER A 215 -6.77 0.80 1.63
N ILE A 216 -5.64 1.20 2.19
CA ILE A 216 -4.40 0.42 2.20
C ILE A 216 -4.02 0.22 3.66
N GLY A 217 -3.55 -0.96 4.01
CA GLY A 217 -3.12 -1.31 5.35
C GLY A 217 -1.91 -2.21 5.36
N ILE A 218 -1.36 -2.39 6.54
CA ILE A 218 -0.31 -3.36 6.80
C ILE A 218 -0.79 -4.31 7.89
N GLY A 219 -0.56 -5.61 7.71
CA GLY A 219 -0.78 -6.63 8.72
C GLY A 219 0.51 -7.40 9.04
N LEU A 220 0.65 -7.81 10.29
CA LEU A 220 1.66 -8.73 10.77
C LEU A 220 0.94 -9.96 11.33
N THR A 221 1.17 -11.10 10.69
CA THR A 221 0.53 -12.39 11.00
C THR A 221 1.56 -13.53 11.01
N ASP A 222 2.82 -13.20 11.33
CA ASP A 222 3.96 -14.13 11.31
C ASP A 222 3.95 -15.15 12.47
N ARG A 223 3.13 -14.92 13.49
CA ARG A 223 3.02 -15.73 14.72
C ARG A 223 4.35 -15.86 15.46
N VAL A 224 5.21 -14.87 15.33
CA VAL A 224 6.46 -14.80 16.08
C VAL A 224 6.24 -13.86 17.26
N GLU A 225 6.30 -14.40 18.47
CA GLU A 225 6.17 -13.58 19.68
C GLU A 225 7.28 -12.53 19.79
N GLY A 226 6.97 -11.43 20.48
CA GLY A 226 7.93 -10.38 20.77
C GLY A 226 7.70 -9.09 19.98
N PRO A 227 8.66 -8.16 20.04
CA PRO A 227 8.48 -6.83 19.51
C PRO A 227 8.46 -6.82 17.98
N PHE A 228 7.75 -5.85 17.42
CA PHE A 228 7.78 -5.53 16.00
C PHE A 228 7.86 -4.02 15.77
N GLU A 229 8.48 -3.61 14.66
CA GLU A 229 8.55 -2.23 14.22
C GLU A 229 8.62 -2.09 12.69
N LEU A 230 7.70 -1.31 12.14
CA LEU A 230 7.72 -0.85 10.76
C LEU A 230 7.49 0.67 10.73
N CYS A 231 8.43 1.41 10.14
CA CYS A 231 8.27 2.83 9.89
C CYS A 231 7.87 3.07 8.44
N ILE A 232 6.95 4.02 8.21
CA ILE A 232 6.36 4.27 6.90
C ILE A 232 6.25 5.78 6.70
N GLU A 233 6.82 6.29 5.62
CA GLU A 233 6.75 7.72 5.29
C GLU A 233 5.57 8.04 4.38
N ARG A 234 5.41 7.28 3.28
CA ARG A 234 4.40 7.56 2.26
C ARG A 234 4.11 6.35 1.38
N ILE A 235 2.95 6.39 0.75
CA ILE A 235 2.38 5.37 -0.14
C ILE A 235 1.90 6.08 -1.42
N TRP A 236 2.30 5.59 -2.59
CA TRP A 236 1.92 6.16 -3.88
C TRP A 236 1.81 5.09 -4.98
N ALA A 237 1.04 5.38 -6.03
CA ALA A 237 1.04 4.58 -7.24
C ALA A 237 2.01 5.17 -8.27
N THR A 238 2.74 4.33 -9.00
CA THR A 238 3.76 4.76 -9.96
C THR A 238 3.92 3.79 -11.12
N ASN A 239 4.42 4.31 -12.25
CA ASN A 239 4.95 3.51 -13.35
C ASN A 239 6.49 3.55 -13.39
N ASP A 240 7.09 4.51 -12.70
CA ASP A 240 8.55 4.64 -12.59
C ASP A 240 9.04 3.86 -11.37
N VAL A 241 9.91 2.87 -11.64
CA VAL A 241 10.58 2.06 -10.63
C VAL A 241 12.05 2.41 -10.65
N GLU A 242 12.57 2.93 -9.54
CA GLU A 242 14.01 3.21 -9.43
C GLU A 242 14.81 1.90 -9.62
N GLY A 243 15.67 1.87 -10.65
CA GLY A 243 16.47 0.70 -11.01
C GLY A 243 15.90 -0.18 -12.13
N GLN A 244 14.70 0.10 -12.64
CA GLN A 244 14.26 -0.38 -13.95
C GLN A 244 14.12 0.83 -14.86
N ALA A 245 15.02 0.96 -15.85
CA ALA A 245 14.85 1.96 -16.90
C ALA A 245 13.50 1.70 -17.58
N ALA A 246 12.54 2.61 -17.41
CA ALA A 246 11.35 2.62 -18.25
C ALA A 246 11.83 2.56 -19.71
N PRO A 247 11.22 1.73 -20.58
CA PRO A 247 11.53 1.82 -21.99
C PRO A 247 11.18 3.25 -22.42
N LYS A 248 12.20 4.01 -22.84
CA LYS A 248 12.00 5.30 -23.49
C LYS A 248 11.02 5.05 -24.63
N ARG A 249 9.81 5.59 -24.53
CA ARG A 249 8.92 5.72 -25.68
C ARG A 249 9.59 6.73 -26.61
N GLU A 250 10.38 6.22 -27.55
CA GLU A 250 10.81 7.00 -28.69
C GLU A 250 9.56 7.31 -29.54
N GLU A 251 9.23 8.59 -29.62
CA GLU A 251 8.40 9.12 -30.71
C GLU A 251 9.15 8.91 -32.01
N SER A 252 8.71 7.96 -32.83
CA SER A 252 9.03 7.93 -34.26
C SER A 252 7.77 7.62 -35.05
N ALA A 253 7.34 8.61 -35.83
CA ALA A 253 6.27 8.51 -36.80
C ALA A 253 6.59 7.50 -37.91
N SER A 254 5.57 6.71 -38.27
CA SER A 254 5.28 6.10 -39.59
C SER A 254 6.39 5.39 -40.38
N GLU A 255 6.32 4.05 -40.49
CA GLU A 255 5.82 3.32 -41.69
C GLU A 255 5.79 1.79 -41.43
N PRO A 256 4.99 0.99 -42.17
CA PRO A 256 4.71 -0.40 -41.84
C PRO A 256 5.71 -1.35 -42.51
N ALA A 257 6.42 -2.15 -41.72
CA ALA A 257 7.18 -3.28 -42.22
C ALA A 257 6.82 -4.54 -41.42
N GLU A 258 6.23 -5.50 -42.12
CA GLU A 258 5.98 -6.85 -41.66
C GLU A 258 7.24 -7.46 -41.05
N GLN A 259 7.17 -7.85 -39.78
CA GLN A 259 8.07 -8.86 -39.21
C GLN A 259 7.37 -9.56 -38.05
N SER A 260 6.78 -10.70 -38.40
CA SER A 260 6.28 -11.74 -37.51
C SER A 260 7.28 -12.03 -36.38
N ALA A 261 6.88 -11.75 -35.15
CA ALA A 261 7.60 -12.12 -33.93
C ALA A 261 7.46 -13.64 -33.72
N ALA A 262 8.52 -14.39 -34.01
CA ALA A 262 8.56 -15.82 -33.75
C ALA A 262 8.52 -16.09 -32.23
N GLY A 263 7.39 -16.59 -31.74
CA GLY A 263 7.22 -17.02 -30.35
C GLY A 263 8.17 -18.16 -29.96
N ASN A 264 8.70 -18.12 -28.74
CA ASN A 264 9.73 -19.02 -28.24
C ASN A 264 9.19 -20.38 -27.72
N LEU A 265 8.08 -20.87 -28.28
CA LEU A 265 7.44 -22.13 -27.86
C LEU A 265 7.96 -23.30 -28.71
N LYS A 266 8.44 -24.34 -28.03
CA LYS A 266 8.90 -25.61 -28.63
C LYS A 266 7.95 -26.74 -28.29
N ASN A 267 7.68 -27.64 -29.23
CA ASN A 267 6.90 -28.86 -28.97
C ASN A 267 7.72 -29.88 -28.14
N ARG A 268 7.09 -31.00 -27.72
CA ARG A 268 7.74 -32.08 -26.92
C ARG A 268 8.90 -32.79 -27.64
N LYS A 269 9.11 -32.52 -28.94
CA LYS A 269 10.25 -32.98 -29.75
C LYS A 269 11.30 -31.89 -30.00
N GLY A 270 11.13 -30.68 -29.43
CA GLY A 270 12.10 -29.59 -29.47
C GLY A 270 12.00 -28.64 -30.68
N GLU A 271 10.99 -28.81 -31.53
CA GLU A 271 10.81 -27.99 -32.74
C GLU A 271 10.01 -26.70 -32.45
N ARG A 272 10.40 -25.59 -33.08
CA ARG A 272 9.78 -24.27 -32.86
C ARG A 272 8.47 -24.14 -33.65
N ILE A 273 7.41 -23.66 -32.99
CA ILE A 273 6.08 -23.47 -33.60
C ILE A 273 5.94 -22.01 -34.04
N LYS A 274 5.64 -21.77 -35.31
CA LYS A 274 5.29 -20.45 -35.86
C LYS A 274 3.76 -20.28 -35.89
N TRP A 275 3.31 -19.07 -35.56
CA TRP A 275 1.94 -18.61 -35.64
C TRP A 275 2.00 -17.30 -36.40
#